data_AF-H6BZL9-F1
#
_entry.id   AF-H6BZL9-F1
#
_cell.length_a   1.000
_cell.length_b   1.000
_cell.length_c   1.000
_cell.angle_alpha   90.00
_cell.angle_beta   90.00
_cell.angle_gamma   90.00
#
_symmetry.space_group_name_H-M   'P 1'
#
loop_
_entity.id
_entity.type
_entity.pdbx_description
1 polymer ?
#
loop_
_entity_poly.entity_id
_entity_poly.type
_entity_poly.pdbx_seq_one_letter_code
_entity_poly.pdbx_strand_id
1 'polypeptide(L)'
;MHGPSLLNSLEALYSNSSRQGSSFRKAFSQIATYQCLFNISSICNSTDSGVLPAECQIRSSMTLLTWAGFIATAHNMASLQSLIAIQLYLVSRIELRDAATVGGLLLRALIAAGFHRCPWRSLHMSLHDRDMRKRIFWSAYAIDRFLCQALGMPFVLGESDIDICPPSSNELHRPVQSRGQQAVSVERVLAHLPLNHQSFGRGQNIAQSGQPSPELDQTPSAVVSETGGQDVLFIKFVAWSKIVSQILSLFHKAIRHRVISRNNVLELTSRVHEWWNSLPDNLEDDQNGIRYKPRLGPFFKFLYHQAIILINRPFLSLPHTNPDCRSSL
;
A
#
# COMPACT_ATOMS: atom_id res chain seq x y z
N MET A 1 12.09 2.72 4.00
CA MET A 1 12.78 3.31 5.17
C MET A 1 14.04 4.02 4.68
N HIS A 2 14.41 5.15 5.26
CA HIS A 2 15.60 5.92 4.87
C HIS A 2 16.86 5.36 5.57
N GLY A 3 17.84 4.89 4.80
CA GLY A 3 19.02 4.16 5.30
C GLY A 3 19.85 4.90 6.36
N PRO A 4 20.24 6.17 6.14
CA PRO A 4 20.98 6.95 7.14
C PRO A 4 20.21 7.13 8.46
N SER A 5 18.90 7.37 8.40
CA SER A 5 18.07 7.51 9.59
C SER A 5 17.95 6.19 10.37
N LEU A 6 17.99 5.07 9.66
CA LEU A 6 17.98 3.73 10.25
C LEU A 6 19.29 3.46 11.02
N LEU A 7 20.45 3.77 10.42
CA LEU A 7 21.75 3.60 11.08
C LEU A 7 21.87 4.47 12.34
N ASN A 8 21.48 5.73 12.26
CA ASN A 8 21.48 6.63 13.43
C ASN A 8 20.53 6.11 14.54
N SER A 9 19.38 5.55 14.16
CA SER A 9 18.43 4.98 15.11
C SER A 9 18.93 3.68 15.75
N LEU A 10 19.75 2.91 15.02
CA LEU A 10 20.39 1.70 15.53
C LEU A 10 21.51 2.05 16.51
N GLU A 11 22.37 3.02 16.17
CA GLU A 11 23.42 3.52 17.07
C GLU A 11 22.84 4.13 18.36
N ALA A 12 21.72 4.85 18.24
CA ALA A 12 20.96 5.35 19.39
C ALA A 12 20.42 4.23 20.30
N LEU A 13 20.12 3.05 19.75
CA LEU A 13 19.61 1.90 20.51
C LEU A 13 20.71 1.23 21.35
N TYR A 14 21.95 1.24 20.86
CA TYR A 14 23.10 0.67 21.55
C TYR A 14 23.80 1.66 22.49
N SER A 15 23.62 2.97 22.30
CA SER A 15 24.09 3.99 23.24
C SER A 15 23.17 4.07 24.47
N ASN A 16 23.75 3.99 25.67
CA ASN A 16 23.04 3.97 26.97
C ASN A 16 22.14 5.19 27.23
N SER A 17 22.19 6.22 26.39
CA SER A 17 21.40 7.46 26.46
C SER A 17 19.92 7.29 26.13
N SER A 18 19.51 6.23 25.42
CA SER A 18 18.11 6.02 25.00
C SER A 18 17.21 5.25 26.00
N ARG A 19 17.80 4.70 27.07
CA ARG A 19 17.06 3.98 28.12
C ARG A 19 16.24 4.91 29.03
N GLN A 20 16.61 6.20 29.12
CA GLN A 20 15.88 7.20 29.90
C GLN A 20 14.77 7.82 29.03
N GLY A 21 13.66 7.08 28.81
CA GLY A 21 12.42 7.65 28.28
C GLY A 21 11.80 6.95 27.06
N SER A 22 12.49 6.00 26.41
CA SER A 22 11.86 5.21 25.33
C SER A 22 11.06 4.04 25.91
N SER A 23 9.79 3.92 25.49
CA SER A 23 8.94 2.78 25.89
C SER A 23 9.57 1.47 25.39
N PHE A 24 9.64 0.45 26.25
CA PHE A 24 10.11 -0.90 25.91
C PHE A 24 9.50 -1.42 24.60
N ARG A 25 8.21 -1.16 24.36
CA ARG A 25 7.51 -1.56 23.12
C ARG A 25 8.10 -0.92 21.86
N LYS A 26 8.51 0.35 21.95
CA LYS A 26 9.11 1.09 20.83
C LYS A 26 10.49 0.51 20.50
N ALA A 27 11.33 0.32 21.51
CA ALA A 27 12.64 -0.31 21.34
C ALA A 27 12.50 -1.74 20.78
N PHE A 28 11.56 -2.53 21.29
CA PHE A 28 11.28 -3.88 20.81
C PHE A 28 10.85 -3.90 19.33
N SER A 29 9.96 -3.00 18.94
CA SER A 29 9.51 -2.86 17.54
C SER A 29 10.70 -2.53 16.61
N GLN A 30 11.59 -1.62 17.05
CA GLN A 30 12.80 -1.27 16.30
C GLN A 30 13.74 -2.48 16.16
N ILE A 31 14.01 -3.22 17.25
CA ILE A 31 14.84 -4.43 17.21
C ILE A 31 14.26 -5.46 16.23
N ALA A 32 12.96 -5.75 16.31
CA ALA A 32 12.30 -6.68 15.40
C ALA A 32 12.45 -6.25 13.94
N THR A 33 12.33 -4.94 13.67
CA THR A 33 12.52 -4.38 12.34
C THR A 33 13.95 -4.60 11.84
N TYR A 34 14.96 -4.30 12.66
CA TYR A 34 16.37 -4.49 12.28
C TYR A 34 16.71 -5.95 12.06
N GLN A 35 16.23 -6.85 12.94
CA GLN A 35 16.43 -8.28 12.79
C GLN A 35 15.87 -8.76 11.43
N CYS A 36 14.64 -8.40 11.10
CA CYS A 36 14.03 -8.77 9.82
C CYS A 36 14.82 -8.21 8.63
N LEU A 37 15.23 -6.94 8.66
CA LEU A 37 16.01 -6.35 7.57
C LEU A 37 17.35 -7.03 7.34
N PHE A 38 18.10 -7.28 8.41
CA PHE A 38 19.40 -7.96 8.29
C PHE A 38 19.22 -9.37 7.72
N ASN A 39 18.21 -10.11 8.19
CA ASN A 39 17.96 -11.45 7.68
C ASN A 39 17.50 -11.43 6.21
N ILE A 40 16.66 -10.46 5.79
CA ILE A 40 16.32 -10.28 4.37
C ILE A 40 17.58 -9.98 3.56
N SER A 41 18.43 -9.06 4.03
CA SER A 41 19.69 -8.73 3.35
C SER A 41 20.60 -9.95 3.21
N SER A 42 20.67 -10.80 4.24
CA SER A 42 21.45 -12.04 4.21
C SER A 42 20.88 -13.07 3.23
N ILE A 43 19.56 -13.08 2.99
CA ILE A 43 18.93 -13.94 1.97
C ILE A 43 19.26 -13.44 0.55
N CYS A 44 19.27 -12.12 0.36
CA CYS A 44 19.50 -11.51 -0.95
C CYS A 44 20.97 -11.47 -1.37
N ASN A 45 21.91 -11.40 -0.43
CA ASN A 45 23.34 -11.35 -0.72
C ASN A 45 23.90 -12.77 -0.85
N SER A 46 24.01 -13.27 -2.09
CA SER A 46 24.55 -14.60 -2.40
C SER A 46 26.09 -14.67 -2.43
N THR A 47 26.79 -13.58 -2.15
CA THR A 47 28.26 -13.53 -2.10
C THR A 47 28.76 -13.84 -0.69
N ASP A 48 29.86 -14.58 -0.58
CA ASP A 48 30.58 -15.12 0.61
C ASP A 48 30.81 -14.19 1.83
N SER A 49 30.34 -12.95 1.78
CA SER A 49 30.51 -11.92 2.80
C SER A 49 29.42 -12.00 3.89
N GLY A 50 29.55 -13.02 4.74
CA GLY A 50 29.06 -12.97 6.12
C GLY A 50 27.65 -13.53 6.37
N VAL A 51 27.60 -14.81 6.75
CA VAL A 51 26.48 -15.36 7.52
C VAL A 51 26.30 -14.51 8.77
N LEU A 52 25.08 -14.02 9.02
CA LEU A 52 24.78 -13.27 10.24
C LEU A 52 25.18 -14.08 11.49
N PRO A 53 25.68 -13.44 12.57
CA PRO A 53 25.90 -14.12 13.84
C PRO A 53 24.64 -14.85 14.32
N ALA A 54 24.82 -15.97 15.02
CA ALA A 54 23.72 -16.88 15.39
C ALA A 54 22.65 -16.24 16.30
N GLU A 55 22.99 -15.12 16.93
CA GLU A 55 22.15 -14.26 17.77
C GLU A 55 21.27 -13.31 16.94
N CYS A 56 21.75 -12.94 15.75
CA CYS A 56 21.08 -12.06 14.80
C CYS A 56 20.19 -12.83 13.81
N GLN A 57 20.25 -14.17 13.82
CA GLN A 57 19.45 -15.02 12.94
C GLN A 57 18.06 -15.26 13.51
N ILE A 58 17.05 -15.19 12.64
CA ILE A 58 15.69 -15.62 12.99
C ILE A 58 15.59 -17.14 12.79
N ARG A 59 15.61 -17.89 13.89
CA ARG A 59 15.62 -19.37 13.87
C ARG A 59 14.26 -20.01 13.65
N SER A 60 13.18 -19.33 14.01
CA SER A 60 11.82 -19.88 13.95
C SER A 60 10.80 -18.80 13.64
N SER A 61 9.85 -19.11 12.77
CA SER A 61 8.70 -18.25 12.45
C SER A 61 7.77 -18.06 13.66
N MET A 62 7.70 -19.04 14.57
CA MET A 62 6.89 -18.96 15.80
C MET A 62 7.30 -17.78 16.70
N THR A 63 8.60 -17.50 16.79
CA THR A 63 9.12 -16.33 17.51
C THR A 63 8.56 -15.05 16.90
N LEU A 64 8.54 -14.95 15.56
CA LEU A 64 8.01 -13.80 14.85
C LEU A 64 6.50 -13.65 15.01
N LEU A 65 5.74 -14.75 15.01
CA LEU A 65 4.30 -14.73 15.28
C LEU A 65 4.00 -14.19 16.68
N THR A 66 4.77 -14.63 17.68
CA THR A 66 4.66 -14.15 19.07
C THR A 66 4.97 -12.65 19.15
N TRP A 67 6.06 -12.21 18.51
CA TRP A 67 6.44 -10.79 18.45
C TRP A 67 5.38 -9.96 17.74
N ALA A 68 4.85 -10.45 16.62
CA ALA A 68 3.80 -9.78 15.87
C ALA A 68 2.54 -9.57 16.71
N GLY A 69 2.12 -10.59 17.49
CA GLY A 69 0.99 -10.48 18.42
C GLY A 69 1.18 -9.34 19.44
N PHE A 70 2.36 -9.29 20.08
CA PHE A 70 2.68 -8.22 21.03
C PHE A 70 2.73 -6.83 20.38
N ILE A 71 3.44 -6.71 19.25
CA ILE A 71 3.63 -5.45 18.52
C ILE A 71 2.30 -4.90 18.01
N ALA A 72 1.39 -5.75 17.51
CA ALA A 72 0.12 -5.35 16.93
C ALA A 72 -0.80 -4.59 17.89
N THR A 73 -0.67 -4.79 19.20
CA THR A 73 -1.48 -4.10 20.22
C THR A 73 -1.11 -2.62 20.43
N ALA A 74 -0.03 -2.14 19.81
CA ALA A 74 0.46 -0.78 20.04
C ALA A 74 -0.14 0.28 19.09
N HIS A 75 -0.69 -0.14 17.94
CA HIS A 75 -1.44 0.70 16.99
C HIS A 75 -0.77 2.01 16.55
N ASN A 76 0.56 2.09 16.62
CA ASN A 76 1.33 3.27 16.24
C ASN A 76 2.21 3.00 15.02
N MET A 77 2.70 4.08 14.40
CA MET A 77 3.46 4.00 13.16
C MET A 77 4.64 3.04 13.21
N ALA A 78 5.43 3.08 14.30
CA ALA A 78 6.59 2.22 14.47
C ALA A 78 6.18 0.74 14.53
N SER A 79 5.16 0.40 15.33
CA SER A 79 4.66 -0.98 15.41
C SER A 79 4.14 -1.52 14.07
N LEU A 80 3.47 -0.67 13.29
CA LEU A 80 2.96 -1.04 11.96
C LEU A 80 4.09 -1.27 10.95
N GLN A 81 5.14 -0.43 10.99
CA GLN A 81 6.33 -0.64 10.16
C GLN A 81 7.05 -1.95 10.52
N SER A 82 7.15 -2.28 11.81
CA SER A 82 7.74 -3.53 12.28
C SER A 82 6.96 -4.75 11.82
N LEU A 83 5.63 -4.69 11.87
CA LEU A 83 4.77 -5.76 11.36
C LEU A 83 4.94 -5.96 9.84
N ILE A 84 5.07 -4.87 9.07
CA ILE A 84 5.38 -4.96 7.64
C ILE A 84 6.75 -5.63 7.43
N ALA A 85 7.77 -5.29 8.22
CA ALA A 85 9.09 -5.90 8.12
C ALA A 85 9.06 -7.41 8.44
N ILE A 86 8.33 -7.81 9.50
CA ILE A 86 8.11 -9.22 9.84
C ILE A 86 7.40 -9.96 8.70
N GLN A 87 6.31 -9.38 8.19
CA GLN A 87 5.54 -9.97 7.10
C GLN A 87 6.39 -10.14 5.84
N LEU A 88 7.17 -9.12 5.48
CA LEU A 88 8.05 -9.15 4.31
C LEU A 88 9.17 -10.19 4.46
N TYR A 89 9.73 -10.35 5.66
CA TYR A 89 10.71 -11.40 5.92
C TYR A 89 10.10 -12.80 5.71
N LEU A 90 8.90 -13.05 6.25
CA LEU A 90 8.21 -14.33 6.05
C LEU A 90 7.89 -14.58 4.56
N VAL A 91 7.49 -13.54 3.82
CA VAL A 91 7.33 -13.61 2.35
C VAL A 91 8.65 -13.96 1.66
N SER A 92 9.77 -13.36 2.05
CA SER A 92 11.10 -13.66 1.47
C SER A 92 11.56 -15.10 1.72
N ARG A 93 11.01 -15.75 2.76
CA ARG A 93 11.21 -17.16 3.11
C ARG A 93 10.18 -18.10 2.49
N ILE A 94 9.22 -17.58 1.73
CA ILE A 94 8.09 -18.34 1.16
C ILE A 94 7.19 -18.97 2.25
N GLU A 95 7.25 -18.47 3.49
CA GLU A 95 6.43 -18.90 4.62
C GLU A 95 5.06 -18.19 4.58
N LEU A 96 4.31 -18.39 3.49
CA LEU A 96 3.17 -17.55 3.13
C LEU A 96 2.01 -17.60 4.14
N ARG A 97 1.79 -18.74 4.81
CA ARG A 97 0.73 -18.89 5.83
C ARG A 97 1.02 -18.06 7.08
N ASP A 98 2.27 -18.05 7.52
CA ASP A 98 2.70 -17.25 8.67
C ASP A 98 2.68 -15.77 8.29
N ALA A 99 3.15 -15.43 7.08
CA ALA A 99 3.06 -14.07 6.54
C ALA A 99 1.61 -13.56 6.47
N ALA A 100 0.66 -14.40 6.07
CA ALA A 100 -0.77 -14.07 6.06
C ALA A 100 -1.33 -13.86 7.47
N THR A 101 -0.89 -14.65 8.44
CA THR A 101 -1.30 -14.51 9.84
C THR A 101 -0.83 -13.16 10.40
N VAL A 102 0.43 -12.79 10.16
CA VAL A 102 0.96 -11.45 10.49
C VAL A 102 0.20 -10.35 9.74
N GLY A 103 -0.14 -10.58 8.48
CA GLY A 103 -0.94 -9.67 7.65
C GLY A 103 -2.31 -9.38 8.24
N GLY A 104 -3.00 -10.40 8.75
CA GLY A 104 -4.29 -10.24 9.44
C GLY A 104 -4.18 -9.36 10.68
N LEU A 105 -3.14 -9.58 11.51
CA LEU A 105 -2.85 -8.75 12.68
C LEU A 105 -2.53 -7.30 12.28
N LEU A 106 -1.70 -7.11 11.25
CA LEU A 106 -1.31 -5.81 10.72
C LEU A 106 -2.52 -5.02 10.19
N LEU A 107 -3.35 -5.63 9.34
CA LEU A 107 -4.52 -4.95 8.79
C LEU A 107 -5.53 -4.60 9.88
N ARG A 108 -5.73 -5.48 10.87
CA ARG A 108 -6.57 -5.17 12.02
C ARG A 108 -6.02 -3.97 12.80
N ALA A 109 -4.71 -3.92 13.04
CA ALA A 109 -4.06 -2.81 13.72
C ALA A 109 -4.12 -1.51 12.92
N LEU A 110 -3.97 -1.55 11.58
CA LEU A 110 -4.12 -0.40 10.68
C LEU A 110 -5.53 0.18 10.73
N ILE A 111 -6.54 -0.69 10.70
CA ILE A 111 -7.94 -0.27 10.77
C ILE A 111 -8.22 0.40 12.12
N ALA A 112 -7.80 -0.24 13.23
CA ALA A 112 -7.95 0.31 14.58
C ALA A 112 -7.25 1.66 14.76
N ALA A 113 -6.09 1.86 14.12
CA ALA A 113 -5.34 3.12 14.13
C ALA A 113 -5.87 4.17 13.12
N GLY A 114 -6.90 3.84 12.33
CA GLY A 114 -7.51 4.75 11.35
C GLY A 114 -6.70 4.96 10.06
N PHE A 115 -5.75 4.08 9.73
CA PHE A 115 -4.88 4.23 8.54
C PHE A 115 -5.63 3.99 7.21
N HIS A 116 -6.82 3.39 7.25
CA HIS A 116 -7.71 3.22 6.10
C HIS A 116 -8.42 4.53 5.68
N ARG A 117 -8.34 5.57 6.51
CA ARG A 117 -8.92 6.91 6.25
C ARG A 117 -7.86 7.85 5.70
N CYS A 118 -8.27 8.79 4.85
CA CYS A 118 -7.33 9.74 4.30
C CYS A 118 -6.73 10.67 5.38
N PRO A 119 -5.40 10.72 5.54
CA PRO A 119 -4.78 11.53 6.59
C PRO A 119 -4.86 13.04 6.30
N TRP A 120 -5.21 13.46 5.07
CA TRP A 120 -5.46 14.86 4.71
C TRP A 120 -6.74 15.43 5.33
N ARG A 121 -7.65 14.59 5.84
CA ARG A 121 -8.81 15.05 6.60
C ARG A 121 -8.43 15.64 7.96
N SER A 122 -7.25 15.30 8.48
CA SER A 122 -6.77 15.77 9.79
C SER A 122 -5.91 17.03 9.65
N LEU A 123 -6.32 18.10 10.34
CA LEU A 123 -5.59 19.36 10.40
C LEU A 123 -4.27 19.27 11.17
N HIS A 124 -4.17 18.37 12.16
CA HIS A 124 -3.07 18.35 13.12
C HIS A 124 -1.91 17.40 12.73
N MET A 125 -1.95 16.83 11.53
CA MET A 125 -0.95 15.87 11.07
C MET A 125 0.10 16.55 10.20
N SER A 126 1.39 16.35 10.49
CA SER A 126 2.49 16.84 9.66
C SER A 126 2.46 16.19 8.26
N LEU A 127 2.98 16.88 7.23
CA LEU A 127 3.06 16.31 5.87
C LEU A 127 3.82 14.98 5.85
N HIS A 128 4.94 14.91 6.58
CA HIS A 128 5.74 13.70 6.71
C HIS A 128 4.93 12.53 7.27
N ASP A 129 4.16 12.74 8.35
CA ASP A 129 3.35 11.68 8.96
C ASP A 129 2.22 11.23 8.04
N ARG A 130 1.63 12.17 7.28
CA ARG A 130 0.58 11.84 6.31
C ARG A 130 1.13 10.97 5.17
N ASP A 131 2.30 11.31 4.63
CA ASP A 131 2.98 10.51 3.60
C ASP A 131 3.38 9.13 4.13
N MET A 132 3.92 9.08 5.35
CA MET A 132 4.30 7.81 5.96
C MET A 132 3.09 6.91 6.21
N ARG A 133 1.96 7.47 6.66
CA ARG A 133 0.69 6.75 6.78
C ARG A 133 0.25 6.15 5.45
N LYS A 134 0.30 6.93 4.36
CA LYS A 134 -0.02 6.44 3.01
C LYS A 134 0.91 5.30 2.60
N ARG A 135 2.23 5.46 2.76
CA ARG A 135 3.21 4.42 2.42
C ARG A 135 2.95 3.13 3.20
N ILE A 136 2.79 3.21 4.52
CA ILE A 136 2.51 2.05 5.38
C ILE A 136 1.24 1.32 4.94
N PHE A 137 0.14 2.07 4.76
CA PHE A 137 -1.13 1.47 4.37
C PHE A 137 -1.03 0.77 3.01
N TRP A 138 -0.49 1.48 2.00
CA TRP A 138 -0.43 0.94 0.63
C TRP A 138 0.59 -0.18 0.47
N SER A 139 1.67 -0.22 1.27
CA SER A 139 2.56 -1.38 1.36
C SER A 139 1.84 -2.60 1.93
N ALA A 140 1.15 -2.44 3.07
CA ALA A 140 0.40 -3.53 3.69
C ALA A 140 -0.72 -4.05 2.77
N TYR A 141 -1.42 -3.13 2.11
CA TYR A 141 -2.43 -3.43 1.10
C TYR A 141 -1.86 -4.29 -0.03
N ALA A 142 -0.73 -3.89 -0.63
CA ALA A 142 -0.18 -4.61 -1.78
C ALA A 142 0.30 -6.02 -1.40
N ILE A 143 0.93 -6.18 -0.22
CA ILE A 143 1.34 -7.48 0.31
C ILE A 143 0.14 -8.36 0.61
N ASP A 144 -0.94 -7.81 1.18
CA ASP A 144 -2.20 -8.54 1.43
C ASP A 144 -2.81 -9.07 0.12
N ARG A 145 -2.86 -8.25 -0.94
CA ARG A 145 -3.38 -8.70 -2.24
C ARG A 145 -2.57 -9.86 -2.81
N PHE A 146 -1.24 -9.76 -2.73
CA PHE A 146 -0.34 -10.84 -3.14
C PHE A 146 -0.58 -12.13 -2.34
N LEU A 147 -0.62 -12.04 -1.00
CA LEU A 147 -0.80 -13.22 -0.14
C LEU A 147 -2.18 -13.85 -0.29
N CYS A 148 -3.24 -13.05 -0.34
CA CYS A 148 -4.59 -13.53 -0.55
C CYS A 148 -4.73 -14.25 -1.88
N GLN A 149 -4.11 -13.73 -2.95
CA GLN A 149 -4.07 -14.40 -4.23
C GLN A 149 -3.28 -15.72 -4.17
N ALA A 150 -2.09 -15.70 -3.57
CA ALA A 150 -1.22 -16.88 -3.49
C ALA A 150 -1.84 -18.03 -2.67
N LEU A 151 -2.65 -17.70 -1.66
CA LEU A 151 -3.28 -18.66 -0.75
C LEU A 151 -4.76 -18.95 -1.06
N GLY A 152 -5.35 -18.26 -2.05
CA GLY A 152 -6.77 -18.41 -2.38
C GLY A 152 -7.72 -17.88 -1.30
N MET A 153 -7.31 -16.86 -0.55
CA MET A 153 -8.10 -16.26 0.54
C MET A 153 -8.84 -15.00 0.07
N PRO A 154 -9.97 -14.64 0.71
CA PRO A 154 -10.60 -13.34 0.51
C PRO A 154 -9.72 -12.23 1.10
N PHE A 155 -9.82 -11.05 0.50
CA PHE A 155 -9.18 -9.84 1.04
C PHE A 155 -9.76 -9.46 2.39
N VAL A 156 -8.90 -9.02 3.32
CA VAL A 156 -9.32 -8.58 4.66
C VAL A 156 -10.10 -7.26 4.61
N LEU A 157 -9.72 -6.37 3.69
CA LEU A 157 -10.33 -5.05 3.53
C LEU A 157 -10.82 -4.87 2.09
N GLY A 158 -12.11 -4.63 1.89
CA GLY A 158 -12.68 -4.37 0.57
C GLY A 158 -12.39 -2.94 0.09
N GLU A 159 -12.41 -2.72 -1.23
CA GLU A 159 -12.14 -1.39 -1.81
C GLU A 159 -13.10 -0.30 -1.28
N SER A 160 -14.35 -0.66 -0.95
CA SER A 160 -15.35 0.26 -0.39
C SER A 160 -15.02 0.79 1.00
N ASP A 161 -14.14 0.09 1.73
CA ASP A 161 -13.75 0.45 3.09
C ASP A 161 -12.47 1.30 3.11
N ILE A 162 -11.87 1.54 1.94
CA ILE A 162 -10.60 2.25 1.75
C ILE A 162 -10.88 3.67 1.29
N ASP A 163 -10.54 4.62 2.15
CA ASP A 163 -10.77 6.04 1.92
C ASP A 163 -9.46 6.83 1.77
N ILE A 164 -8.33 6.22 2.13
CA ILE A 164 -7.01 6.81 1.92
C ILE A 164 -6.68 6.96 0.43
N CYS A 165 -6.16 8.12 0.04
CA CYS A 165 -5.81 8.41 -1.34
C CYS A 165 -4.56 7.61 -1.78
N PRO A 166 -4.44 7.21 -3.05
CA PRO A 166 -3.23 6.58 -3.59
C PRO A 166 -1.97 7.47 -3.41
N PRO A 167 -0.77 6.87 -3.30
CA PRO A 167 0.48 7.63 -3.23
C PRO A 167 0.65 8.48 -4.50
N SER A 168 1.10 9.72 -4.34
CA SER A 168 1.34 10.74 -5.38
C SER A 168 0.18 11.05 -6.36
N SER A 169 -1.05 10.64 -6.03
CA SER A 169 -2.25 11.20 -6.65
C SER A 169 -2.63 12.52 -5.97
N ASN A 170 -3.29 13.42 -6.72
CA ASN A 170 -3.90 14.61 -6.14
C ASN A 170 -4.83 14.19 -5.00
N GLU A 171 -4.68 14.85 -3.85
CA GLU A 171 -5.47 14.52 -2.67
C GLU A 171 -6.93 14.85 -2.92
N LEU A 172 -7.77 13.82 -2.92
CA LEU A 172 -9.22 13.96 -3.14
C LEU A 172 -9.92 14.50 -1.90
N HIS A 173 -9.24 14.59 -0.76
CA HIS A 173 -9.80 14.98 0.51
C HIS A 173 -9.14 16.24 1.04
N ARG A 174 -9.94 17.10 1.66
CA ARG A 174 -9.49 18.33 2.30
C ARG A 174 -9.58 18.24 3.82
N PRO A 175 -8.80 19.03 4.57
CA PRO A 175 -8.96 19.14 6.01
C PRO A 175 -10.35 19.67 6.36
N VAL A 176 -11.00 19.05 7.34
CA VAL A 176 -12.31 19.51 7.82
C VAL A 176 -12.07 20.51 8.95
N GLN A 177 -12.43 21.79 8.73
CA GLN A 177 -12.33 22.82 9.76
C GLN A 177 -13.38 22.59 10.84
N SER A 178 -12.94 22.15 12.01
CA SER A 178 -13.80 22.03 13.19
C SER A 178 -13.83 23.38 13.92
N ARG A 179 -14.71 24.30 13.50
CA ARG A 179 -15.02 25.51 14.28
C ARG A 179 -16.54 25.67 14.46
N GLY A 180 -16.95 25.59 15.73
CA GLY A 180 -18.26 26.04 16.24
C GLY A 180 -19.29 24.93 16.48
N GLN A 181 -19.73 24.78 17.73
CA GLN A 181 -20.98 24.10 18.10
C GLN A 181 -22.18 24.88 17.56
N GLN A 182 -22.47 24.78 16.26
CA GLN A 182 -23.73 25.20 15.67
C GLN A 182 -24.12 24.17 14.61
N ALA A 183 -25.42 24.00 14.42
CA ALA A 183 -26.16 22.92 13.78
C ALA A 183 -25.44 22.14 12.65
N VAL A 184 -25.77 20.85 12.54
CA VAL A 184 -25.36 19.97 11.42
C VAL A 184 -25.91 20.55 10.11
N SER A 185 -25.16 21.46 9.48
CA SER A 185 -25.52 22.01 8.16
C SER A 185 -25.13 21.03 7.07
N VAL A 186 -25.88 21.03 5.97
CA VAL A 186 -25.60 20.21 4.79
C VAL A 186 -24.18 20.48 4.27
N GLU A 187 -23.67 21.72 4.36
CA GLU A 187 -22.30 22.04 3.96
C GLU A 187 -21.23 21.29 4.75
N ARG A 188 -21.44 21.01 6.04
CA ARG A 188 -20.49 20.20 6.82
C ARG A 188 -20.44 18.76 6.33
N VAL A 189 -21.60 18.17 6.03
CA VAL A 189 -21.67 16.81 5.46
C VAL A 189 -20.98 16.77 4.10
N LEU A 190 -21.22 17.78 3.25
CA LEU A 190 -20.53 17.92 1.96
C LEU A 190 -19.01 18.11 2.10
N ALA A 191 -18.53 18.75 3.18
CA ALA A 191 -17.10 18.93 3.42
C ALA A 191 -16.33 17.62 3.66
N HIS A 192 -17.02 16.54 4.06
CA HIS A 192 -16.45 15.21 4.22
C HIS A 192 -16.36 14.40 2.92
N LEU A 193 -17.04 14.84 1.86
CA LEU A 193 -17.05 14.14 0.57
C LEU A 193 -15.75 14.41 -0.20
N PRO A 194 -15.28 13.45 -1.02
CA PRO A 194 -14.14 13.68 -1.89
C PRO A 194 -14.46 14.76 -2.94
N LEU A 195 -13.44 15.49 -3.40
CA LEU A 195 -13.55 16.57 -4.38
C LEU A 195 -14.25 16.15 -5.67
N ASN A 196 -14.15 14.87 -6.03
CA ASN A 196 -14.72 14.32 -7.26
C ASN A 196 -16.14 13.76 -7.06
N HIS A 197 -16.77 13.99 -5.90
CA HIS A 197 -18.10 13.47 -5.61
C HIS A 197 -19.18 14.18 -6.45
N GLN A 198 -20.15 13.42 -6.97
CA GLN A 198 -21.21 13.89 -7.87
C GLN A 198 -22.02 15.09 -7.32
N SER A 199 -22.12 15.21 -5.99
CA SER A 199 -22.81 16.32 -5.33
C SER A 199 -22.12 17.68 -5.53
N PHE A 200 -20.81 17.73 -5.80
CA PHE A 200 -20.11 18.98 -6.12
C PHE A 200 -20.47 19.50 -7.53
N GLY A 201 -20.72 18.60 -8.49
CA GLY A 201 -21.11 18.98 -9.85
C GLY A 201 -22.56 19.46 -9.99
N ARG A 202 -23.44 19.12 -9.03
CA ARG A 202 -24.86 19.50 -9.07
C ARG A 202 -25.16 20.89 -8.50
N GLY A 203 -24.27 21.45 -7.67
CA GLY A 203 -24.46 22.73 -6.99
C GLY A 203 -24.13 23.97 -7.82
N GLN A 204 -23.41 23.84 -8.93
CA GLN A 204 -23.03 24.99 -9.78
C GLN A 204 -24.16 25.52 -10.67
N ASN A 205 -25.29 24.81 -10.79
CA ASN A 205 -26.40 25.21 -11.66
C ASN A 205 -27.46 26.09 -10.97
N ILE A 206 -27.30 26.46 -9.68
CA ILE A 206 -28.31 27.24 -8.94
C ILE A 206 -27.77 28.59 -8.40
N ALA A 207 -26.48 28.89 -8.55
CA ALA A 207 -25.92 30.16 -8.05
C ALA A 207 -25.08 30.89 -9.11
N GLN A 208 -25.71 31.29 -10.22
CA GLN A 208 -25.21 32.37 -11.08
C GLN A 208 -26.06 33.63 -10.90
N SER A 209 -25.95 34.27 -9.74
CA SER A 209 -26.24 35.71 -9.58
C SER A 209 -25.68 36.20 -8.25
N GLY A 210 -24.52 36.87 -8.27
CA GLY A 210 -24.02 37.63 -7.12
C GLY A 210 -22.50 37.55 -6.93
N GLN A 211 -21.82 38.57 -7.47
CA GLN A 211 -20.50 39.17 -7.19
C GLN A 211 -19.31 38.35 -6.61
N PRO A 212 -18.07 38.65 -7.07
CA PRO A 212 -16.87 37.90 -6.72
C PRO A 212 -16.37 38.30 -5.32
N SER A 213 -16.30 37.32 -4.42
CA SER A 213 -15.55 37.44 -3.15
C SER A 213 -14.11 36.96 -3.36
N PRO A 214 -13.13 37.50 -2.61
CA PRO A 214 -11.73 37.52 -3.02
C PRO A 214 -11.11 36.13 -3.01
N GLU A 215 -10.30 35.88 -4.05
CA GLU A 215 -9.41 34.73 -4.18
C GLU A 215 -8.57 34.56 -2.93
N LEU A 216 -8.92 33.57 -2.10
CA LEU A 216 -7.97 32.92 -1.21
C LEU A 216 -7.11 32.03 -2.09
N ASP A 217 -6.14 32.69 -2.72
CA ASP A 217 -5.07 32.14 -3.52
C ASP A 217 -4.14 31.33 -2.61
N GLN A 218 -4.59 30.15 -2.25
CA GLN A 218 -3.78 29.07 -1.70
C GLN A 218 -4.17 27.80 -2.44
N THR A 219 -3.94 27.79 -3.76
CA THR A 219 -3.40 26.58 -4.36
C THR A 219 -2.12 26.26 -3.59
N PRO A 220 -2.00 25.15 -2.86
CA PRO A 220 -0.69 24.62 -2.63
C PRO A 220 -0.27 24.15 -4.02
N SER A 221 0.44 25.03 -4.75
CA SER A 221 1.26 24.63 -5.88
C SER A 221 1.94 23.36 -5.43
N ALA A 222 1.61 22.27 -6.13
CA ALA A 222 2.24 21.00 -5.89
C ALA A 222 3.73 21.27 -5.90
N VAL A 223 4.35 21.25 -4.72
CA VAL A 223 5.76 20.98 -4.63
C VAL A 223 5.82 19.56 -5.16
N VAL A 224 6.00 19.46 -6.47
CA VAL A 224 6.55 18.28 -7.13
C VAL A 224 7.96 18.22 -6.56
N SER A 225 8.06 17.75 -5.32
CA SER A 225 9.31 17.23 -4.81
C SER A 225 9.71 16.19 -5.84
N GLU A 226 10.90 16.34 -6.40
CA GLU A 226 11.52 15.37 -7.29
C GLU A 226 11.52 14.01 -6.59
N THR A 227 10.41 13.27 -6.72
CA THR A 227 10.24 11.96 -6.10
C THR A 227 11.07 11.01 -6.93
N GLY A 228 12.23 10.62 -6.40
CA GLY A 228 13.15 9.70 -7.06
C GLY A 228 12.44 8.44 -7.56
N GLY A 229 12.99 7.81 -8.61
CA GLY A 229 12.32 6.74 -9.35
C GLY A 229 11.74 5.58 -8.52
N GLN A 230 12.24 5.30 -7.31
CA GLN A 230 11.68 4.28 -6.42
C GLN A 230 10.23 4.59 -5.98
N ASP A 231 9.88 5.85 -5.79
CA ASP A 231 8.52 6.24 -5.40
C ASP A 231 7.54 6.01 -6.55
N VAL A 232 7.96 6.30 -7.79
CA VAL A 232 7.18 6.00 -9.01
C VAL A 232 6.88 4.52 -9.13
N LEU A 233 7.87 3.65 -8.93
CA LEU A 233 7.68 2.19 -9.02
C LEU A 233 6.74 1.66 -7.93
N PHE A 234 6.83 2.21 -6.71
CA PHE A 234 5.89 1.87 -5.64
C PHE A 234 4.45 2.23 -6.02
N ILE A 235 4.24 3.43 -6.59
CA ILE A 235 2.90 3.86 -7.05
C ILE A 235 2.37 2.93 -8.14
N LYS A 236 3.21 2.56 -9.11
CA LYS A 236 2.83 1.62 -10.18
C LYS A 236 2.49 0.24 -9.63
N PHE A 237 3.24 -0.25 -8.64
CA PHE A 237 2.93 -1.51 -7.97
C PHE A 237 1.58 -1.46 -7.23
N VAL A 238 1.31 -0.38 -6.50
CA VAL A 238 0.01 -0.18 -5.82
C VAL A 238 -1.14 -0.12 -6.82
N ALA A 239 -0.97 0.58 -7.94
CA ALA A 239 -1.96 0.65 -9.01
C ALA A 239 -2.30 -0.75 -9.57
N TRP A 240 -1.27 -1.56 -9.83
CA TRP A 240 -1.45 -2.96 -10.23
C TRP A 240 -2.21 -3.77 -9.18
N SER A 241 -1.84 -3.66 -7.90
CA SER A 241 -2.54 -4.37 -6.81
C SER A 241 -4.03 -4.01 -6.72
N LYS A 242 -4.42 -2.78 -7.08
CA LYS A 242 -5.83 -2.38 -7.19
C LYS A 242 -6.53 -3.04 -8.37
N ILE A 243 -5.90 -3.10 -9.54
CA ILE A 243 -6.44 -3.79 -10.71
C ILE A 243 -6.64 -5.27 -10.40
N VAL A 244 -5.64 -5.95 -9.83
CA VAL A 244 -5.74 -7.36 -9.42
C VAL A 244 -6.84 -7.57 -8.39
N SER A 245 -6.99 -6.67 -7.42
CA SER A 245 -8.09 -6.76 -6.44
C SER A 245 -9.46 -6.72 -7.13
N GLN A 246 -9.63 -5.90 -8.16
CA GLN A 246 -10.89 -5.83 -8.91
C GLN A 246 -11.11 -7.06 -9.80
N ILE A 247 -10.06 -7.58 -10.45
CA ILE A 247 -10.11 -8.86 -11.19
C ILE A 247 -10.56 -9.99 -10.25
N LEU A 248 -9.95 -10.10 -9.08
CA LEU A 248 -10.30 -11.11 -8.09
C LEU A 248 -11.70 -10.89 -7.50
N SER A 249 -12.12 -9.64 -7.29
CA SER A 249 -13.50 -9.30 -6.88
C SER A 249 -14.53 -9.70 -7.93
N LEU A 250 -14.21 -9.56 -9.22
CA LEU A 250 -15.11 -9.92 -10.32
C LEU A 250 -15.23 -11.43 -10.50
N PHE A 251 -14.11 -12.16 -10.36
CA PHE A 251 -14.06 -13.57 -10.73
C PHE A 251 -14.00 -14.56 -9.57
N HIS A 252 -13.56 -14.14 -8.37
CA HIS A 252 -13.26 -15.03 -7.25
C HIS A 252 -14.10 -14.73 -6.00
N LYS A 253 -15.13 -13.88 -6.12
CA LYS A 253 -16.20 -13.83 -5.12
C LYS A 253 -16.98 -15.14 -5.08
N ALA A 254 -17.68 -15.37 -3.96
CA ALA A 254 -18.61 -16.47 -3.83
C ALA A 254 -19.57 -16.50 -5.04
N ILE A 255 -19.81 -17.70 -5.59
CA ILE A 255 -20.54 -17.90 -6.86
C ILE A 255 -21.88 -17.15 -6.88
N ARG A 256 -22.60 -17.16 -5.76
CA ARG A 256 -23.89 -16.45 -5.58
C ARG A 256 -23.84 -14.93 -5.71
N HIS A 257 -22.66 -14.32 -5.56
CA HIS A 257 -22.45 -12.88 -5.67
C HIS A 257 -21.65 -12.50 -6.92
N ARG A 258 -21.32 -13.49 -7.77
CA ARG A 258 -20.51 -13.29 -8.97
C ARG A 258 -21.41 -12.86 -10.12
N VAL A 259 -21.24 -11.63 -10.58
CA VAL A 259 -21.90 -11.10 -11.77
C VAL A 259 -20.81 -10.67 -12.75
N ILE A 260 -20.64 -11.44 -13.82
CA ILE A 260 -19.67 -11.14 -14.88
C ILE A 260 -20.42 -10.52 -16.05
N SER A 261 -20.00 -9.33 -16.47
CA SER A 261 -20.46 -8.71 -17.71
C SER A 261 -19.27 -8.54 -18.65
N ARG A 262 -19.50 -8.66 -19.96
CA ARG A 262 -18.46 -8.43 -20.97
C ARG A 262 -17.84 -7.04 -20.85
N ASN A 263 -18.65 -6.04 -20.52
CA ASN A 263 -18.19 -4.67 -20.32
C ASN A 263 -17.18 -4.57 -19.17
N ASN A 264 -17.44 -5.21 -18.03
CA ASN A 264 -16.52 -5.19 -16.89
C ASN A 264 -15.20 -5.90 -17.23
N VAL A 265 -15.24 -6.97 -18.02
CA VAL A 265 -14.04 -7.69 -18.46
C VAL A 265 -13.22 -6.81 -19.41
N LEU A 266 -13.85 -6.18 -20.40
CA LEU A 266 -13.19 -5.27 -21.33
C LEU A 266 -12.58 -4.05 -20.63
N GLU A 267 -13.30 -3.48 -19.66
CA GLU A 267 -12.79 -2.36 -18.86
C GLU A 267 -11.55 -2.77 -18.05
N LEU A 268 -11.57 -3.94 -17.40
CA LEU A 268 -10.41 -4.44 -16.65
C LEU A 268 -9.22 -4.71 -17.58
N THR A 269 -9.45 -5.34 -18.73
CA THR A 269 -8.39 -5.59 -19.73
C THR A 269 -7.78 -4.27 -20.21
N SER A 270 -8.62 -3.29 -20.57
CA SER A 270 -8.16 -1.97 -20.99
C SER A 270 -7.31 -1.30 -19.91
N ARG A 271 -7.72 -1.36 -18.64
CA ARG A 271 -6.96 -0.79 -17.52
C ARG A 271 -5.63 -1.49 -17.25
N VAL A 272 -5.54 -2.80 -17.50
CA VAL A 272 -4.24 -3.52 -17.43
C VAL A 272 -3.28 -3.00 -18.50
N HIS A 273 -3.75 -2.80 -19.73
CA HIS A 273 -2.92 -2.25 -20.81
C HIS A 273 -2.55 -0.77 -20.57
N GLU A 274 -3.50 0.05 -20.12
CA GLU A 274 -3.24 1.44 -19.74
C GLU A 274 -2.17 1.53 -18.65
N TRP A 275 -2.28 0.68 -17.62
CA TRP A 275 -1.28 0.59 -16.57
C TRP A 275 0.10 0.21 -17.11
N TRP A 276 0.17 -0.82 -17.98
CA TRP A 276 1.41 -1.28 -18.60
C TRP A 276 2.08 -0.18 -19.43
N ASN A 277 1.30 0.50 -20.28
CA ASN A 277 1.78 1.59 -21.13
C ASN A 277 2.17 2.85 -20.32
N SER A 278 1.69 2.97 -19.09
CA SER A 278 2.05 4.08 -18.20
C SER A 278 3.37 3.87 -17.43
N LEU A 279 3.99 2.69 -17.58
CA LEU A 279 5.25 2.38 -16.91
C LEU A 279 6.41 3.19 -17.53
N PRO A 280 7.42 3.59 -16.74
CA PRO A 280 8.59 4.28 -17.27
C PRO A 280 9.36 3.40 -18.27
N ASP A 281 9.83 3.98 -19.37
CA ASP A 281 10.60 3.24 -20.39
C ASP A 281 11.97 2.74 -19.86
N ASN A 282 12.50 3.39 -18.83
CA ASN A 282 13.81 3.09 -18.20
C ASN A 282 13.74 2.06 -17.07
N LEU A 283 12.83 1.09 -17.15
CA LEU A 283 12.71 -0.03 -16.21
C LEU A 283 13.85 -1.06 -16.33
N GLU A 284 14.57 -1.03 -17.45
CA GLU A 284 15.79 -1.80 -17.72
C GLU A 284 16.98 -0.82 -17.63
N ASP A 285 17.87 -1.02 -16.65
CA ASP A 285 18.85 -0.03 -16.17
C ASP A 285 19.71 0.67 -17.25
N ASP A 286 20.01 1.96 -17.02
CA ASP A 286 21.21 2.61 -17.52
C ASP A 286 22.45 1.88 -16.96
N GLN A 287 23.35 1.47 -17.85
CA GLN A 287 24.60 0.76 -17.51
C GLN A 287 25.66 1.65 -16.85
N ASN A 288 25.37 2.93 -16.59
CA ASN A 288 26.32 3.88 -16.04
C ASN A 288 26.28 3.91 -14.50
N GLY A 289 27.06 3.00 -13.90
CA GLY A 289 27.95 3.24 -12.77
C GLY A 289 27.41 3.85 -11.45
N ILE A 290 27.72 3.14 -10.35
CA ILE A 290 27.84 3.60 -8.93
C ILE A 290 26.64 3.33 -8.00
N ARG A 291 25.46 2.88 -8.46
CA ARG A 291 24.40 2.44 -7.52
C ARG A 291 23.79 1.11 -7.93
N TYR A 292 23.82 0.12 -7.02
CA TYR A 292 23.03 -1.10 -7.10
C TYR A 292 21.54 -0.74 -7.21
N LYS A 293 21.04 -0.51 -8.42
CA LYS A 293 19.62 -0.32 -8.71
C LYS A 293 19.05 -1.69 -9.08
N PRO A 294 17.96 -2.14 -8.44
CA PRO A 294 17.38 -3.43 -8.78
C PRO A 294 16.74 -3.38 -10.17
N ARG A 295 17.03 -4.39 -11.01
CA ARG A 295 16.37 -4.61 -12.30
C ARG A 295 14.91 -5.02 -12.09
N LEU A 296 14.01 -4.04 -12.08
CA LEU A 296 12.58 -4.26 -11.81
C LEU A 296 11.74 -4.48 -13.07
N GLY A 297 12.30 -4.28 -14.28
CA GLY A 297 11.61 -4.57 -15.55
C GLY A 297 10.98 -5.97 -15.62
N PRO A 298 11.73 -7.06 -15.38
CA PRO A 298 11.18 -8.42 -15.38
C PRO A 298 10.05 -8.61 -14.36
N PHE A 299 10.15 -7.96 -13.20
CA PHE A 299 9.11 -7.99 -12.18
C PHE A 299 7.81 -7.39 -12.71
N PHE A 300 7.83 -6.18 -13.27
CA PHE A 300 6.62 -5.56 -13.82
C PHE A 300 6.06 -6.32 -15.03
N LYS A 301 6.91 -6.88 -15.88
CA LYS A 301 6.48 -7.74 -17.00
C LYS A 301 5.75 -8.99 -16.50
N PHE A 302 6.26 -9.62 -15.44
CA PHE A 302 5.58 -10.72 -14.78
C PHE A 302 4.19 -10.30 -14.27
N LEU A 303 4.10 -9.16 -13.58
CA LEU A 303 2.82 -8.64 -13.06
C LEU A 303 1.79 -8.39 -14.17
N TYR A 304 2.22 -7.87 -15.32
CA TYR A 304 1.36 -7.68 -16.49
C TYR A 304 0.77 -9.00 -16.99
N HIS A 305 1.63 -9.97 -17.31
CA HIS A 305 1.17 -11.27 -17.81
C HIS A 305 0.32 -12.02 -16.78
N GLN A 306 0.67 -11.90 -15.49
CA GLN A 306 -0.13 -12.46 -14.41
C GLN A 306 -1.55 -11.89 -14.40
N ALA A 307 -1.73 -10.58 -14.58
CA ALA A 307 -3.05 -9.96 -14.63
C ALA A 307 -3.87 -10.44 -15.84
N ILE A 308 -3.24 -10.53 -17.03
CA ILE A 308 -3.89 -11.06 -18.23
C ILE A 308 -4.34 -12.52 -18.04
N ILE A 309 -3.48 -13.36 -17.46
CA ILE A 309 -3.81 -14.76 -17.15
C ILE A 309 -5.01 -14.81 -16.19
N LEU A 310 -5.02 -13.99 -15.14
CA LEU A 310 -6.15 -13.96 -14.19
C LEU A 310 -7.48 -13.58 -14.84
N ILE A 311 -7.47 -12.66 -15.81
CA ILE A 311 -8.66 -12.25 -16.55
C ILE A 311 -9.17 -13.38 -17.45
N ASN A 312 -8.26 -14.07 -18.14
CA ASN A 312 -8.61 -15.08 -19.15
C ASN A 312 -8.93 -16.46 -18.53
N ARG A 313 -8.34 -16.80 -17.37
CA ARG A 313 -8.46 -18.12 -16.73
C ARG A 313 -9.90 -18.63 -16.59
N PRO A 314 -10.90 -17.82 -16.18
CA PRO A 314 -12.28 -18.30 -16.05
C PRO A 314 -12.94 -18.74 -17.36
N PHE A 315 -12.47 -18.23 -18.51
CA PHE A 315 -13.06 -18.53 -19.82
C PHE A 315 -12.44 -19.78 -20.46
N LEU A 316 -11.28 -20.23 -19.96
CA LEU A 316 -10.61 -21.45 -20.44
C LEU A 316 -11.36 -22.73 -20.12
N SER A 317 -12.29 -22.71 -19.16
CA SER A 317 -13.16 -23.85 -18.86
C SER A 317 -14.41 -23.91 -19.73
N LEU A 318 -14.65 -22.91 -20.59
CA LEU A 318 -15.76 -22.92 -21.53
C LEU A 318 -15.46 -23.85 -22.71
N PRO A 319 -16.49 -24.35 -23.42
CA PRO A 319 -16.29 -25.15 -24.62
C PRO A 319 -15.45 -24.41 -25.67
N HIS A 320 -14.55 -25.11 -26.38
CA HIS A 320 -13.66 -24.53 -27.40
C HIS A 320 -14.40 -23.86 -28.58
N THR A 321 -15.68 -24.14 -28.77
CA THR A 321 -16.54 -23.46 -29.75
C THR A 321 -16.89 -22.03 -29.34
N ASN A 322 -16.83 -21.73 -28.04
CA ASN A 322 -17.15 -20.42 -27.49
C ASN A 322 -16.09 -19.38 -27.93
N PRO A 323 -16.51 -18.22 -28.50
CA PRO A 323 -15.59 -17.16 -28.90
C PRO A 323 -14.73 -16.65 -27.74
N ASP A 324 -15.26 -16.59 -26.52
CA ASP A 324 -14.52 -16.12 -25.35
C ASP A 324 -13.38 -17.08 -25.00
N CYS A 325 -13.62 -18.40 -25.03
CA CYS A 325 -12.58 -19.42 -24.86
C CYS A 325 -11.48 -19.30 -25.92
N ARG A 326 -11.85 -19.09 -27.20
CA ARG A 326 -10.88 -18.94 -28.30
C ARG A 326 -10.04 -17.67 -28.19
N SER A 327 -10.62 -16.59 -27.69
CA SER A 327 -9.91 -15.33 -27.48
C SER A 327 -8.97 -15.34 -26.26
N SER A 328 -9.16 -16.29 -25.35
CA SER A 328 -8.40 -16.43 -24.11
C SER A 328 -7.22 -17.42 -24.19
N LEU A 329 -7.10 -18.18 -25.28
CA LEU A 329 -5.99 -19.10 -25.58
C LEU A 329 -4.76 -18.36 -26.10
#